data_AF-A0A523H4Q9-F1
#
_entry.id   AF-A0A523H4Q9-F1
#
_cell.length_a   1.000
_cell.length_b   1.000
_cell.length_c   1.000
_cell.angle_alpha   90.00
_cell.angle_beta   90.00
_cell.angle_gamma   90.00
#
_symmetry.space_group_name_H-M   'P 1'
#
loop_
_entity.id
_entity.type
_entity.pdbx_description
1 polymer ?
#
loop_
_entity_poly.entity_id
_entity_poly.type
_entity_poly.pdbx_seq_one_letter_code
_entity_poly.pdbx_strand_id
1 'polypeptide(L)'
;MGTLAHWESSAEVLSDPTTAKVVTRRDNQAMYFSRNCIPVLQNGDLPDKALVQIGVYIYTRDALEKLGRLEQGPLENTEKLEQLRALENGINIAVSIVDDYKSLSVDTEQDLAKARKLFGP
;
A
#
# COMPACT_ATOMS: atom_id res chain seq x y z
N MET A 1 11.55 6.39 6.97
CA MET A 1 10.09 6.36 6.69
C MET A 1 9.64 4.91 6.78
N GLY A 2 8.37 4.65 7.06
CA GLY A 2 7.79 3.32 6.98
C GLY A 2 6.30 3.34 6.70
N THR A 3 5.75 2.16 6.42
CA THR A 3 4.33 1.91 6.19
C THR A 3 3.97 0.50 6.68
N LEU A 4 2.69 0.16 6.61
CA LEU A 4 2.16 -1.15 6.96
C LEU A 4 1.69 -1.88 5.70
N ALA A 5 1.73 -3.20 5.72
CA ALA A 5 1.13 -4.04 4.68
C ALA A 5 0.54 -5.31 5.29
N HIS A 6 -0.37 -5.95 4.59
CA HIS A 6 -0.87 -7.28 4.94
C HIS A 6 -0.83 -8.20 3.72
N TRP A 7 -0.85 -9.50 3.97
CA TRP A 7 -1.07 -10.47 2.91
C TRP A 7 -2.55 -10.49 2.51
N GLU A 8 -2.80 -10.45 1.21
CA GLU A 8 -4.13 -10.56 0.61
C GLU A 8 -4.14 -11.72 -0.38
N SER A 9 -5.25 -12.47 -0.43
CA SER A 9 -5.44 -13.64 -1.30
C SER A 9 -6.70 -13.54 -2.17
N SER A 10 -7.53 -12.53 -1.97
CA SER A 10 -8.70 -12.26 -2.80
C SER A 10 -8.29 -11.73 -4.18
N ALA A 11 -8.60 -12.47 -5.23
CA ALA A 11 -8.37 -12.04 -6.61
C ALA A 11 -9.03 -10.69 -6.92
N GLU A 12 -10.21 -10.42 -6.35
CA GLU A 12 -10.90 -9.14 -6.47
C GLU A 12 -10.00 -7.99 -5.98
N VAL A 13 -9.51 -8.10 -4.74
CA VAL A 13 -8.64 -7.07 -4.12
C VAL A 13 -7.29 -6.97 -4.84
N LEU A 14 -6.69 -8.10 -5.23
CA LEU A 14 -5.41 -8.10 -5.93
C LEU A 14 -5.51 -7.43 -7.31
N SER A 15 -6.62 -7.63 -8.01
CA SER A 15 -6.90 -7.00 -9.31
C SER A 15 -7.38 -5.55 -9.22
N ASP A 16 -7.85 -5.10 -8.05
CA ASP A 16 -8.38 -3.76 -7.85
C ASP A 16 -7.26 -2.71 -7.92
N PRO A 17 -7.26 -1.79 -8.90
CA PRO A 17 -6.26 -0.74 -9.00
C PRO A 17 -6.36 0.29 -7.87
N THR A 18 -7.47 0.38 -7.13
CA THR A 18 -7.58 1.31 -6.01
C THR A 18 -6.70 0.90 -4.81
N THR A 19 -6.30 -0.37 -4.74
CA THR A 19 -5.40 -0.88 -3.71
C THR A 19 -3.95 -0.87 -4.18
N ALA A 20 -3.05 -0.32 -3.37
CA ALA A 20 -1.62 -0.34 -3.70
C ALA A 20 -1.00 -1.67 -3.24
N LYS A 21 -0.35 -2.37 -4.16
CA LYS A 21 0.46 -3.56 -3.84
C LYS A 21 1.91 -3.12 -3.61
N VAL A 22 2.63 -3.86 -2.79
CA VAL A 22 4.04 -3.60 -2.46
C VAL A 22 4.87 -4.86 -2.58
N VAL A 23 6.08 -4.74 -3.12
CA VAL A 23 7.10 -5.79 -3.02
C VAL A 23 8.23 -5.33 -2.13
N THR A 24 8.75 -6.22 -1.30
CA THR A 24 9.80 -5.91 -0.34
C THR A 24 11.07 -6.71 -0.60
N ARG A 25 12.19 -6.16 -0.15
CA ARG A 25 13.42 -6.91 0.05
C ARG A 25 13.27 -7.86 1.24
N ARG A 26 14.21 -8.78 1.40
CA ARG A 26 14.26 -9.73 2.54
C ARG A 26 14.37 -9.05 3.91
N ASP A 27 14.83 -7.81 3.97
CA ASP A 27 14.91 -7.00 5.20
C ASP A 27 13.72 -6.06 5.39
N ASN A 28 12.59 -6.36 4.73
CA ASN A 28 11.34 -5.61 4.81
C ASN A 28 11.46 -4.13 4.42
N GLN A 29 12.42 -3.78 3.57
CA GLN A 29 12.39 -2.49 2.87
C GLN A 29 11.59 -2.61 1.58
N ALA A 30 10.70 -1.66 1.31
CA ALA A 30 9.97 -1.61 0.06
C ALA A 30 10.95 -1.49 -1.13
N MET A 31 10.72 -2.30 -2.16
CA MET A 31 11.40 -2.18 -3.45
C MET A 31 10.56 -1.35 -4.42
N TYR A 32 9.24 -1.57 -4.45
CA TYR A 32 8.33 -0.85 -5.33
C TYR A 32 6.87 -0.94 -4.84
N PHE A 33 6.07 0.07 -5.18
CA PHE A 33 4.62 0.09 -4.99
C PHE A 33 3.93 0.24 -6.35
N SER A 34 2.77 -0.40 -6.52
CA SER A 34 2.06 -0.42 -7.80
C SER A 34 0.56 -0.54 -7.60
N ARG A 35 -0.21 0.11 -8.47
CA ARG A 35 -1.66 -0.09 -8.60
C ARG A 35 -1.98 -1.45 -9.23
N ASN A 36 -1.11 -1.94 -10.12
CA ASN A 36 -1.18 -3.31 -10.63
C ASN A 36 -0.71 -4.33 -9.59
N CYS A 37 -1.24 -5.55 -9.68
CA CYS A 37 -0.78 -6.66 -8.83
C CYS A 37 0.70 -6.97 -9.08
N ILE A 38 1.49 -6.96 -8.02
CA ILE A 38 2.90 -7.32 -8.02
C ILE A 38 3.23 -8.19 -6.80
N PRO A 39 4.05 -9.24 -6.94
CA PRO A 39 4.59 -9.75 -8.20
C PRO A 39 3.48 -10.41 -9.06
N VAL A 40 3.68 -10.46 -10.37
CA VAL A 40 2.85 -11.25 -11.29
C VAL A 40 3.51 -12.59 -11.55
N LEU A 41 2.72 -13.65 -11.73
CA LEU A 41 3.25 -14.94 -12.15
C LEU A 41 3.76 -14.86 -13.60
N GLN A 42 4.70 -15.72 -13.96
CA GLN A 42 5.31 -15.70 -15.30
C GLN A 42 4.29 -15.89 -16.43
N ASN A 43 3.21 -16.63 -16.17
CA ASN A 43 2.13 -16.89 -17.11
C ASN A 43 1.13 -15.72 -17.21
N GLY A 44 1.30 -14.64 -16.43
CA GLY A 44 0.40 -13.49 -16.41
C GLY A 44 -0.75 -13.58 -15.42
N ASP A 45 -0.89 -14.71 -14.71
CA ASP A 45 -1.93 -14.88 -13.70
C ASP A 45 -1.60 -14.13 -12.40
N LEU A 46 -2.63 -13.86 -11.61
CA LEU A 46 -2.47 -13.35 -10.25
C LEU A 46 -1.79 -14.42 -9.37
N PRO A 47 -0.91 -14.01 -8.44
CA PRO A 47 -0.37 -14.92 -7.44
C PRO A 47 -1.45 -15.34 -6.43
N ASP A 48 -1.22 -16.45 -5.72
CA ASP A 48 -2.10 -16.90 -4.62
C ASP A 48 -2.25 -15.83 -3.53
N LYS A 49 -1.20 -15.04 -3.32
CA LYS A 49 -1.20 -13.89 -2.41
C LYS A 49 -0.17 -12.84 -2.79
N ALA A 50 -0.46 -11.59 -2.44
CA ALA A 50 0.48 -10.48 -2.53
C ALA A 50 0.38 -9.58 -1.30
N LEU A 51 1.37 -8.71 -1.10
CA LEU A 51 1.30 -7.69 -0.05
C LEU A 51 0.52 -6.48 -0.55
N VAL A 52 -0.52 -6.12 0.19
CA VAL A 52 -1.31 -4.90 -0.02
C VAL A 52 -0.90 -3.89 1.05
N GLN A 53 -0.57 -2.68 0.61
CA GLN A 53 -0.23 -1.58 1.49
C GLN A 53 -1.48 -1.13 2.26
N ILE A 54 -1.32 -0.93 3.55
CA ILE A 54 -2.29 -0.24 4.40
C ILE A 54 -1.92 1.25 4.41
N GLY A 55 -2.90 2.13 4.26
CA GLY A 55 -2.74 3.60 4.18
C GLY A 55 -2.28 4.28 5.48
N VAL A 56 -1.28 3.71 6.16
CA VAL A 56 -0.64 4.21 7.36
C VAL A 56 0.82 4.48 7.04
N TYR A 57 1.32 5.65 7.45
CA TYR A 57 2.70 6.03 7.29
C TYR A 57 3.35 6.40 8.61
N ILE A 58 4.66 6.13 8.70
CA ILE A 58 5.48 6.38 9.86
C ILE A 58 6.68 7.23 9.41
N TYR A 59 6.83 8.41 10.00
CA TYR A 59 7.89 9.34 9.63
C TYR A 59 8.69 9.76 10.86
N THR A 60 10.01 9.90 10.68
CA THR A 60 10.78 10.82 11.52
C THR A 60 10.54 12.24 11.01
N ARG A 61 10.73 13.23 11.88
CA ARG A 61 10.62 14.65 11.48
C ARG A 61 11.47 14.96 10.25
N ASP A 62 12.74 14.57 10.27
CA ASP A 62 13.68 14.84 9.19
C ASP A 62 13.25 14.19 7.86
N ALA A 63 12.70 12.97 7.91
CA ALA A 63 12.21 12.29 6.73
C ALA A 63 10.99 12.99 6.13
N LEU A 64 10.07 13.48 6.97
CA LEU A 64 8.89 14.21 6.53
C LEU A 64 9.27 15.58 5.93
N GLU A 65 10.15 16.33 6.58
CA GLU A 65 10.65 17.60 6.06
C GLU A 65 11.39 17.45 4.74
N LYS A 66 12.20 16.39 4.60
CA LYS A 66 12.86 16.07 3.34
C LYS A 66 11.83 15.76 2.26
N LEU A 67 10.89 14.85 2.53
CA LEU A 67 9.87 14.43 1.57
C LEU A 67 9.01 15.59 1.08
N GLY A 68 8.59 16.48 1.99
CA GLY A 68 7.75 17.63 1.67
C GLY A 68 8.44 18.70 0.79
N ARG A 69 9.76 18.65 0.62
CA ARG A 69 10.52 19.54 -0.27
C ARG A 69 10.81 18.93 -1.64
N LEU A 70 10.55 17.64 -1.82
CA LEU A 70 10.77 16.95 -3.09
C LEU A 70 9.60 17.23 -4.05
N GLU A 71 9.94 17.46 -5.31
CA GLU A 71 8.96 17.53 -6.39
C GLU A 71 8.40 16.14 -6.70
N GLN A 72 7.19 16.10 -7.27
CA GLN A 72 6.57 14.85 -7.72
C GLN A 72 7.38 14.23 -8.85
N GLY A 73 7.78 12.98 -8.68
CA GLY A 73 8.50 12.23 -9.70
C GLY A 73 7.58 11.62 -10.76
N PRO A 74 8.11 11.09 -11.86
CA PRO A 74 7.33 10.39 -12.87
C PRO A 74 6.55 9.20 -12.31
N LEU A 75 7.12 8.41 -11.40
CA LEU A 75 6.43 7.22 -10.87
C LEU A 75 5.23 7.60 -10.01
N GLU A 76 5.38 8.57 -9.10
CA GLU A 76 4.25 9.11 -8.35
C GLU A 76 3.15 9.65 -9.28
N ASN A 77 3.54 10.39 -10.32
CA ASN A 77 2.58 11.00 -11.23
C ASN A 77 1.80 9.96 -12.05
N THR A 78 2.43 8.85 -12.41
CA THR A 78 1.82 7.73 -13.15
C THR A 78 0.92 6.88 -12.28
N GLU A 79 1.41 6.43 -11.11
CA GLU A 79 0.69 5.48 -10.24
C GLU A 79 -0.27 6.19 -9.25
N LYS A 80 -0.13 7.51 -9.09
CA LYS A 80 -0.82 8.30 -8.06
C LYS A 80 -0.57 7.72 -6.66
N LEU A 81 0.72 7.48 -6.37
CA LEU A 81 1.22 6.93 -5.10
C LEU A 81 2.37 7.80 -4.57
N GLU A 82 2.09 8.63 -3.57
CA GLU A 82 3.03 9.62 -3.00
C GLU A 82 4.34 8.98 -2.51
N GLN A 83 4.27 7.78 -1.95
CA GLN A 83 5.43 7.07 -1.43
C GLN A 83 6.47 6.71 -2.51
N LEU A 84 6.08 6.72 -3.79
CA LEU A 84 7.03 6.54 -4.88
C LEU A 84 8.00 7.72 -4.99
N ARG A 85 7.59 8.94 -4.62
CA ARG A 85 8.48 10.11 -4.54
C ARG A 85 9.67 9.85 -3.61
N ALA A 86 9.40 9.19 -2.48
CA ALA A 86 10.43 8.81 -1.52
C ALA A 86 11.39 7.79 -2.13
N LEU A 87 10.87 6.72 -2.75
CA LEU A 87 11.70 5.69 -3.40
C LEU A 87 12.55 6.26 -4.55
N GLU A 88 11.97 7.10 -5.41
CA GLU A 88 12.66 7.77 -6.52
C GLU A 88 13.86 8.61 -6.04
N ASN A 89 13.76 9.19 -4.85
CA ASN A 89 14.81 10.01 -4.24
C ASN A 89 15.70 9.23 -3.25
N GLY A 90 15.71 7.89 -3.35
CA GLY A 90 16.57 7.01 -2.55
C GLY A 90 16.25 6.97 -1.06
N ILE A 91 15.03 7.36 -0.66
CA ILE A 91 14.57 7.27 0.72
C ILE A 91 13.99 5.87 0.94
N ASN A 92 14.64 5.11 1.81
CA ASN A 92 14.16 3.78 2.21
C ASN A 92 12.84 3.85 2.99
N ILE A 93 11.95 2.90 2.70
CA ILE A 93 10.65 2.75 3.35
C ILE A 93 10.59 1.36 3.98
N ALA A 94 10.60 1.32 5.33
CA ALA A 94 10.38 0.07 6.05
C ALA A 94 8.91 -0.35 5.96
N VAL A 95 8.64 -1.62 5.70
CA VAL A 95 7.29 -2.18 5.61
C VAL A 95 7.10 -3.15 6.75
N SER A 96 6.23 -2.81 7.70
CA SER A 96 5.84 -3.77 8.74
C SER A 96 4.64 -4.57 8.25
N ILE A 97 4.80 -5.89 8.18
CA ILE A 97 3.71 -6.80 7.81
C ILE A 97 2.88 -7.07 9.05
N VAL A 98 1.56 -6.90 8.95
CA VAL A 98 0.60 -7.17 10.03
C VAL A 98 -0.22 -8.41 9.72
N ASP A 99 -0.45 -9.23 10.75
CA ASP A 99 -1.29 -10.42 10.68
C ASP A 99 -2.75 -10.07 11.03
N ASP A 100 -3.69 -10.93 10.62
CA ASP A 100 -5.14 -10.81 10.93
C ASP A 100 -5.77 -9.44 10.64
N TYR A 101 -5.24 -8.74 9.65
CA TYR A 101 -5.76 -7.44 9.25
C TYR A 101 -7.19 -7.55 8.71
N LYS A 102 -8.12 -6.90 9.40
CA LYS A 102 -9.49 -6.69 8.94
C LYS A 102 -9.78 -5.20 9.04
N SER A 103 -9.89 -4.53 7.91
CA SER A 103 -10.35 -3.14 7.87
C SER A 103 -11.68 -3.01 7.16
N LEU A 104 -12.49 -2.10 7.68
CA LEU A 104 -13.65 -1.58 7.00
C LEU A 104 -13.38 -0.12 6.67
N SER A 105 -13.15 0.18 5.39
CA SER A 105 -13.20 1.57 4.92
C SER A 105 -14.66 2.00 4.83
N VAL A 106 -14.94 3.25 5.20
CA VAL A 106 -16.30 3.81 5.17
C VAL A 106 -16.27 5.05 4.29
N ASP A 107 -16.39 4.83 2.99
CA ASP A 107 -16.34 5.88 1.97
C ASP A 107 -17.70 6.09 1.29
N THR A 108 -18.62 5.13 1.42
CA THR A 108 -19.98 5.18 0.85
C THR A 108 -21.06 4.98 1.90
N GLU A 109 -22.32 5.33 1.57
CA GLU A 109 -23.46 5.04 2.44
C GLU A 109 -23.63 3.53 2.69
N GLN A 110 -23.33 2.69 1.69
CA GLN A 110 -23.35 1.24 1.83
C GLN A 110 -22.31 0.77 2.86
N ASP A 111 -21.12 1.35 2.84
CA ASP A 111 -20.07 1.00 3.81
C ASP A 111 -20.43 1.46 5.21
N LEU A 112 -21.09 2.61 5.35
CA LEU A 112 -21.62 3.07 6.64
C LEU A 112 -22.68 2.09 7.17
N ALA A 113 -23.55 1.56 6.31
CA ALA A 113 -24.53 0.56 6.70
C ALA A 113 -23.87 -0.75 7.16
N LYS A 114 -22.82 -1.21 6.46
CA LYS A 114 -22.00 -2.36 6.90
C LYS A 114 -21.34 -2.08 8.26
N ALA A 115 -20.77 -0.90 8.45
CA ALA A 115 -20.12 -0.49 9.69
C ALA A 115 -21.09 -0.51 10.87
N ARG A 116 -22.29 0.05 10.69
CA ARG A 116 -23.36 0.03 11.69
C ARG A 116 -23.78 -1.38 12.06
N LYS A 117 -23.85 -2.32 11.10
CA LYS A 117 -24.20 -3.71 11.39
C LYS A 117 -23.12 -4.43 12.20
N LEU A 118 -21.86 -4.05 12.03
CA LEU A 118 -20.72 -4.66 12.72
C LEU A 118 -20.44 -4.05 14.11
N PHE A 119 -20.62 -2.73 14.25
CA PHE A 119 -20.16 -1.95 15.41
C PHE A 119 -21.21 -1.05 16.04
N GLY A 120 -22.44 -1.02 15.51
CA GLY A 120 -23.53 -0.25 16.09
C GLY A 120 -23.97 -0.81 17.46
N PRO A 121 -24.62 0.00 18.31
CA PRO A 121 -25.22 -0.45 19.55
C PRO A 121 -26.35 -1.47 19.33
#